data_AF-B8XRU6-F1
#
_entry.id   AF-B8XRU6-F1
#
_cell.length_a   1.000
_cell.length_b   1.000
_cell.length_c   1.000
_cell.angle_alpha   90.00
_cell.angle_beta   90.00
_cell.angle_gamma   90.00
#
_symmetry.space_group_name_H-M   'P 1'
#
loop_
_entity.id
_entity.type
_entity.pdbx_description
1 polymer ?
#
loop_
_entity_poly.entity_id
_entity_poly.type
_entity_poly.pdbx_seq_one_letter_code
_entity_poly.pdbx_strand_id
1 'polypeptide(L)' 'EQREFKGLGDCLVKIFKADGLIGLYRGFGVSVQGIIIYRAAFFGLYDTAKGMLPDPKAAGLIISWMIAQCVTT' A
#
# COMPACT_ATOMS: atom_id res chain seq x y z
N GLU A 1 20.05 25.05 14.43
CA GLU A 1 19.45 24.08 13.48
C GLU A 1 18.37 24.77 12.66
N GLN A 2 18.54 24.89 11.34
CA GLN A 2 17.52 25.48 10.46
C GLN A 2 16.56 24.38 10.01
N ARG A 3 15.39 24.29 10.64
CA ARG A 3 14.31 23.41 10.16
C ARG A 3 13.81 23.93 8.81
N GLU A 4 13.88 23.10 7.77
CA GLU A 4 13.35 23.44 6.43
C GLU A 4 11.86 23.78 6.45
N PHE A 5 11.12 23.18 7.38
CA PHE A 5 9.69 23.42 7.57
C PHE A 5 9.38 23.66 9.04
N LYS A 6 8.58 24.69 9.32
CA LYS A 6 8.12 25.02 10.68
C LYS A 6 6.92 24.17 11.13
N GLY A 7 6.30 23.43 10.21
CA GLY A 7 5.20 22.50 10.44
C GLY A 7 4.56 21.99 9.13
N LEU A 8 3.50 21.18 9.24
CA LEU A 8 2.76 20.63 8.09
C LEU A 8 2.18 21.71 7.17
N GLY A 9 1.59 22.76 7.75
CA GLY A 9 1.02 23.88 6.99
C GLY A 9 2.09 24.70 6.23
N ASP A 10 3.25 24.93 6.86
CA ASP A 10 4.38 25.63 6.24
C ASP A 10 4.96 24.83 5.06
N CYS A 11 4.99 23.50 5.20
CA CYS A 11 5.37 22.58 4.13
C CYS A 11 4.39 22.64 2.95
N LEU A 12 3.07 22.54 3.21
CA LEU A 12 2.05 22.61 2.16
C LEU A 12 2.12 23.94 1.38
N VAL A 13 2.25 25.06 2.10
CA VAL A 13 2.32 26.40 1.47
C VAL A 13 3.60 26.56 0.67
N LYS A 14 4.75 26.06 1.15
CA LYS A 14 6.01 26.09 0.39
C LYS A 14 5.93 25.27 -0.89
N ILE A 15 5.42 24.04 -0.82
CA ILE A 15 5.29 23.18 -2.01
C ILE A 15 4.30 23.78 -2.99
N PHE A 16 3.16 24.29 -2.51
CA PHE A 16 2.17 24.94 -3.36
C PHE A 16 2.72 26.20 -4.04
N LYS A 17 3.56 26.98 -3.36
CA LYS A 17 4.23 28.15 -3.97
C LYS A 17 5.34 27.77 -4.94
N ALA A 18 6.03 26.66 -4.73
CA ALA A 18 7.16 26.22 -5.56
C ALA A 18 6.70 25.50 -6.84
N ASP A 19 5.82 24.50 -6.71
CA ASP A 19 5.42 23.60 -7.79
C ASP A 19 3.90 23.56 -8.04
N GLY A 20 3.12 24.37 -7.31
CA GLY A 20 1.67 24.43 -7.46
C GLY A 20 0.94 23.14 -7.04
N LEU A 21 -0.26 22.96 -7.58
CA LEU A 21 -1.08 21.75 -7.38
C LEU A 21 -0.41 20.48 -7.96
N ILE A 22 0.29 20.62 -9.08
CA ILE A 22 0.94 19.48 -9.76
C ILE A 22 2.09 18.93 -8.90
N GLY A 23 2.84 19.80 -8.23
CA GLY A 23 3.87 19.39 -7.26
C GLY A 23 3.30 18.55 -6.11
N LEU A 24 2.10 18.89 -5.63
CA LEU A 24 1.45 18.18 -4.53
C LEU A 24 1.02 16.76 -4.91
N TYR A 25 0.66 16.53 -6.17
CA TYR A 25 0.22 15.23 -6.69
C TYR A 25 1.33 14.45 -7.42
N ARG A 26 2.57 14.95 -7.39
CA ARG A 26 3.70 14.31 -8.07
C ARG A 26 3.98 12.97 -7.40
N GLY A 27 3.71 11.88 -8.13
CA GLY A 27 3.81 10.50 -7.63
C GLY A 27 2.47 9.82 -7.33
N PHE A 28 1.35 10.55 -7.36
CA PHE A 28 0.02 9.98 -7.12
C PHE A 28 -0.31 8.83 -8.08
N GLY A 29 0.03 8.96 -9.36
CA GLY A 29 -0.19 7.91 -10.37
C GLY A 29 0.55 6.61 -10.06
N VAL A 30 1.82 6.70 -9.65
CA VAL A 30 2.62 5.53 -9.24
C VAL A 30 2.05 4.90 -7.97
N SER A 31 1.62 5.72 -7.00
CA SER A 31 0.95 5.22 -5.79
C SER A 31 -0.35 4.48 -6.11
N VAL A 32 -1.18 5.01 -7.02
CA VAL A 32 -2.41 4.34 -7.47
C VAL A 32 -2.10 3.02 -8.16
N GLN A 33 -1.09 2.98 -9.03
CA GLN A 33 -0.68 1.74 -9.68
C GLN A 33 -0.17 0.71 -8.68
N GLY A 34 0.59 1.13 -7.66
CA GLY A 34 1.01 0.27 -6.55
C GLY A 34 -0.16 -0.34 -5.78
N ILE A 35 -1.21 0.44 -5.49
CA ILE A 35 -2.43 -0.05 -4.82
C ILE A 35 -3.15 -1.09 -5.68
N ILE A 36 -3.25 -0.87 -6.99
CA ILE A 36 -3.91 -1.80 -7.91
C ILE A 36 -3.15 -3.14 -7.94
N ILE A 37 -1.82 -3.09 -8.09
CA ILE A 37 -0.98 -4.30 -8.11
C ILE A 37 -1.07 -5.03 -6.76
N TYR A 38 -1.01 -4.32 -5.65
CA TYR A 38 -1.16 -4.89 -4.31
C TYR A 38 -2.48 -5.65 -4.16
N ARG A 39 -3.61 -5.03 -4.57
CA ARG A 39 -4.91 -5.71 -4.53
C ARG A 39 -4.99 -6.90 -5.48
N ALA A 40 -4.46 -6.77 -6.70
CA ALA A 40 -4.45 -7.86 -7.66
C ALA A 40 -3.65 -9.06 -7.14
N ALA A 41 -2.48 -8.82 -6.54
CA ALA A 41 -1.66 -9.86 -5.93
C ALA A 41 -2.37 -10.50 -4.71
N PHE A 42 -2.99 -9.69 -3.85
CA PHE A 42 -3.75 -10.20 -2.70
C PHE A 42 -4.90 -11.10 -3.13
N PHE A 43 -5.73 -10.67 -4.08
CA PHE A 43 -6.83 -11.47 -4.59
C PHE A 43 -6.35 -12.70 -5.35
N GLY A 44 -5.30 -12.59 -6.17
CA GLY A 44 -4.73 -13.71 -6.90
C GLY A 44 -4.15 -14.79 -5.99
N LEU A 45 -3.40 -14.39 -4.95
CA LEU A 45 -2.88 -15.32 -3.95
C LEU A 45 -3.99 -15.97 -3.13
N TYR A 46 -5.00 -15.20 -2.75
CA TYR A 46 -6.14 -15.71 -1.99
C TYR A 46 -6.99 -16.71 -2.78
N ASP A 47 -7.24 -16.44 -4.07
CA ASP A 47 -7.98 -17.33 -4.96
C ASP A 47 -7.19 -18.62 -5.25
N THR A 48 -5.88 -18.50 -5.49
CA THR A 48 -4.98 -19.65 -5.67
C THR A 48 -4.92 -20.52 -4.41
N ALA A 49 -4.79 -19.89 -3.24
CA ALA A 49 -4.77 -20.60 -1.96
C ALA A 49 -6.09 -21.33 -1.68
N LYS A 50 -7.23 -20.73 -2.04
CA LYS A 50 -8.54 -21.39 -1.95
C LYS A 50 -8.69 -22.55 -2.92
N GLY A 51 -8.22 -22.41 -4.16
CA GLY A 51 -8.32 -23.45 -5.19
C GLY A 51 -7.42 -24.67 -4.93
N MET A 52 -6.30 -24.48 -4.22
CA MET A 52 -5.38 -25.55 -3.85
C MET A 52 -5.75 -26.30 -2.55
N LEU A 53 -6.73 -25.82 -1.78
CA LEU A 53 -7.13 -26.46 -0.53
C LEU A 53 -8.34 -27.39 -0.74
N PRO A 54 -8.20 -28.71 -0.51
CA PRO A 54 -9.28 -29.68 -0.70
C PRO A 54 -10.33 -29.69 0.41
N ASP A 55 -10.12 -29.02 1.56
CA ASP A 55 -11.11 -28.99 2.65
C ASP A 55 -11.20 -27.62 3.39
N PRO A 56 -12.33 -26.89 3.31
CA PRO A 56 -12.49 -25.54 3.86
C PRO A 56 -12.49 -25.47 5.40
N LYS A 57 -12.53 -26.60 6.13
CA LYS A 57 -12.39 -26.63 7.60
C LYS A 57 -10.96 -26.93 8.09
N ALA A 58 -10.09 -27.43 7.21
CA ALA A 58 -8.70 -27.78 7.53
C ALA A 58 -7.67 -26.75 7.01
N ALA A 59 -8.12 -25.63 6.45
CA ALA A 59 -7.32 -24.42 6.25
C ALA A 59 -6.99 -23.81 7.62
N GLY A 60 -6.24 -24.57 8.43
CA GLY A 60 -5.94 -24.28 9.82
C GLY A 60 -5.31 -22.90 9.92
N LEU A 61 -5.64 -22.22 11.02
CA LEU A 61 -5.12 -20.92 11.45
C LEU A 61 -3.68 -20.62 10.99
N ILE A 62 -2.78 -21.61 10.96
CA ILE A 62 -1.38 -21.53 10.54
C ILE A 62 -1.19 -21.09 9.07
N ILE A 63 -2.00 -21.57 8.10
CA ILE A 63 -1.85 -21.18 6.69
C ILE A 63 -2.31 -19.73 6.49
N SER A 64 -3.46 -19.38 7.06
CA SER A 64 -3.94 -17.98 7.08
C SER A 64 -2.96 -17.05 7.80
N TRP A 65 -2.32 -17.53 8.88
CA TRP A 65 -1.31 -16.78 9.63
C TRP A 65 0.00 -16.63 8.84
N MET A 66 0.46 -17.66 8.13
CA MET A 66 1.65 -17.58 7.28
C MET A 66 1.44 -16.68 6.05
N ILE A 67 0.28 -16.74 5.40
CA ILE A 67 -0.06 -15.83 4.30
C ILE A 67 -0.14 -14.39 4.83
N ALA A 68 -0.73 -14.17 6.01
CA ALA A 68 -0.78 -12.86 6.67
C ALA A 68 0.63 -12.33 7.03
N GLN A 69 1.56 -13.20 7.47
CA GLN A 69 2.94 -12.82 7.71
C GLN A 69 3.69 -12.50 6.41
N CYS A 70 3.58 -13.32 5.37
CA CYS A 70 4.23 -13.08 4.08
C CYS A 70 3.75 -11.82 3.36
N VAL A 71 2.48 -11.40 3.55
CA VAL A 71 1.97 -10.16 2.93
C VAL A 71 2.32 -8.90 3.73
N THR A 72 2.80 -9.05 4.97
CA THR A 72 3.12 -7.93 5.88
C THR A 72 4.63 -7.63 5.93
N THR A 73 5.50 -8.49 5.39
CA THR A 73 6.93 -8.21 5.19
C THR A 73 7.19 -7.60 3.83
#